data_AF-A0A7Y3PEM4-F1
#
_entry.id   AF-A0A7Y3PEM4-F1
#
_cell.length_a   1.000
_cell.length_b   1.000
_cell.length_c   1.000
_cell.angle_alpha   90.00
_cell.angle_beta   90.00
_cell.angle_gamma   90.00
#
_symmetry.space_group_name_H-M   'P 1'
#
loop_
_entity.id
_entity.type
_entity.pdbx_description
1 polymer ?
#
loop_
_entity_poly.entity_id
_entity_poly.type
_entity_poly.pdbx_seq_one_letter_code
_entity_poly.pdbx_strand_id
1 'polypeptide(L)'
;MLVASGADLLSHKLKVVLLRAESKDYYDIDALLASGIPLDAGLTGARTLFGTAFQPAEALKALTYFGDGDLADIDLATRTRLKTSSESALRKIRSAPD
;
A
#
# COMPACT_ATOMS: atom_id res chain seq x y z
N MET A 1 -21.55 16.56 -1.07
CA MET A 1 -20.75 15.60 -1.87
C MET A 1 -20.21 14.55 -0.91
N LEU A 2 -20.45 13.26 -1.16
CA LEU A 2 -19.91 12.17 -0.34
C LEU A 2 -18.59 11.71 -0.97
N VAL A 3 -17.54 11.54 -0.17
CA VAL A 3 -16.21 11.10 -0.61
C VAL A 3 -15.81 9.90 0.23
N ALA A 4 -15.10 8.95 -0.37
CA ALA A 4 -14.58 7.78 0.33
C ALA A 4 -13.58 8.17 1.42
N SER A 5 -13.45 7.32 2.44
CA SER A 5 -12.45 7.56 3.50
C SER A 5 -11.04 7.38 2.96
N GLY A 6 -10.05 7.93 3.66
CA GLY A 6 -8.64 7.73 3.31
C GLY A 6 -8.23 6.25 3.32
N ALA A 7 -8.80 5.44 4.23
CA ALA A 7 -8.56 4.01 4.28
C ALA A 7 -9.14 3.27 3.07
N ASP A 8 -10.31 3.68 2.58
CA ASP A 8 -10.91 3.13 1.37
C ASP A 8 -10.09 3.49 0.11
N LEU A 9 -9.59 4.73 0.06
CA LEU A 9 -8.68 5.20 -0.99
C LEU A 9 -7.39 4.39 -1.00
N LEU A 10 -6.77 4.21 0.17
CA LEU A 10 -5.56 3.40 0.32
C LEU A 10 -5.81 1.96 -0.11
N SER A 11 -6.94 1.37 0.28
CA SER A 11 -7.32 0.01 -0.11
C SER A 11 -7.40 -0.16 -1.63
N HIS A 12 -7.98 0.83 -2.32
CA HIS A 12 -8.05 0.82 -3.79
C HIS A 12 -6.67 1.01 -4.42
N LYS A 13 -5.84 1.92 -3.90
CA LYS A 13 -4.47 2.12 -4.40
C LYS A 13 -3.63 0.85 -4.26
N LEU A 14 -3.74 0.15 -3.13
CA LEU A 14 -3.08 -1.15 -2.91
C LEU A 14 -3.55 -2.22 -3.90
N LYS A 15 -4.83 -2.21 -4.31
CA LYS A 15 -5.30 -3.12 -5.36
C LYS A 15 -4.75 -2.73 -6.73
N VAL A 16 -4.69 -1.43 -7.04
CA VAL A 16 -4.19 -0.93 -8.33
C VAL A 16 -2.72 -1.27 -8.54
N VAL A 17 -1.86 -1.18 -7.53
CA VAL A 17 -0.43 -1.53 -7.68
C VAL A 17 -0.21 -2.99 -8.08
N LEU A 18 -1.17 -3.89 -7.80
CA LEU A 18 -1.14 -5.29 -8.25
C LEU A 18 -1.61 -5.47 -9.69
N LEU A 19 -2.35 -4.51 -10.24
CA LEU A 19 -2.83 -4.53 -11.62
C LEU A 19 -1.85 -3.80 -12.55
N ARG A 20 -1.19 -2.76 -12.03
CA ARG A 20 -0.18 -1.96 -12.74
C ARG A 20 0.73 -1.27 -11.73
N ALA A 21 2.03 -1.27 -12.03
CA ALA A 21 3.02 -0.54 -11.26
C ALA A 21 3.31 0.81 -11.96
N GLU A 22 2.70 1.89 -11.44
CA GLU A 22 2.95 3.26 -11.92
C GLU A 22 3.39 4.14 -10.76
N SER A 23 4.41 4.98 -10.98
CA SER A 23 5.02 5.83 -9.94
C SER A 23 4.00 6.70 -9.18
N LYS A 24 3.00 7.23 -9.88
CA LYS A 24 1.92 8.04 -9.29
C LYS A 24 1.15 7.29 -8.19
N ASP A 25 0.92 5.99 -8.38
CA ASP A 25 0.17 5.19 -7.40
C ASP A 25 1.01 4.97 -6.12
N TYR A 26 2.34 4.95 -6.23
CA TYR A 26 3.26 4.87 -5.09
C TYR A 26 3.35 6.20 -4.33
N TYR A 27 3.41 7.33 -5.06
CA TYR A 27 3.37 8.65 -4.43
C TYR A 27 2.03 8.92 -3.72
N ASP A 28 0.91 8.50 -4.31
CA ASP A 28 -0.40 8.61 -3.67
C ASP A 28 -0.48 7.77 -2.39
N ILE A 29 0.07 6.56 -2.41
CA ILE A 29 0.15 5.72 -1.20
C ILE A 29 1.02 6.38 -0.15
N ASP A 30 2.22 6.85 -0.50
CA ASP A 30 3.11 7.53 0.44
C ASP A 30 2.46 8.78 1.06
N ALA A 31 1.73 9.57 0.27
CA ALA A 31 0.98 10.73 0.75
C ALA A 31 -0.14 10.32 1.74
N LEU A 32 -0.88 9.25 1.44
CA LEU A 32 -1.91 8.72 2.36
C LEU A 32 -1.29 8.24 3.67
N LEU A 33 -0.15 7.54 3.60
CA LEU A 33 0.58 7.09 4.80
C LEU A 33 1.11 8.29 5.61
N ALA A 34 1.66 9.30 4.94
CA ALA A 34 2.13 10.54 5.57
C ALA A 34 1.00 11.34 6.24
N SER A 35 -0.24 11.19 5.76
CA SER A 35 -1.43 11.77 6.41
C SER A 35 -1.88 11.04 7.68
N GLY A 36 -1.19 9.96 8.07
CA GLY A 36 -1.46 9.19 9.29
C GLY A 36 -2.35 7.96 9.08
N ILE A 37 -2.68 7.61 7.83
CA ILE A 37 -3.47 6.41 7.54
C ILE A 37 -2.54 5.19 7.64
N PRO A 38 -2.81 4.22 8.53
CA PRO A 38 -1.92 3.08 8.71
C PRO A 38 -2.04 2.10 7.55
N LEU A 39 -0.90 1.60 7.06
CA LEU A 39 -0.83 0.65 5.95
C LEU A 39 -1.61 -0.64 6.23
N ASP A 40 -1.60 -1.12 7.48
CA ASP A 40 -2.36 -2.30 7.92
C ASP A 40 -3.89 -2.13 7.79
N ALA A 41 -4.40 -0.91 7.98
CA ALA A 41 -5.82 -0.63 7.73
C ALA A 41 -6.15 -0.69 6.23
N GLY A 42 -5.28 -0.16 5.37
CA GLY A 42 -5.44 -0.27 3.92
C GLY A 42 -5.38 -1.71 3.41
N LEU A 43 -4.47 -2.53 3.94
CA LEU A 43 -4.35 -3.95 3.57
C LEU A 43 -5.57 -4.75 4.01
N THR A 44 -6.05 -4.52 5.24
CA THR A 44 -7.27 -5.15 5.77
C THR A 44 -8.49 -4.72 4.97
N GLY A 45 -8.63 -3.41 4.70
CA GLY A 45 -9.71 -2.86 3.89
C GLY A 45 -9.73 -3.45 2.48
N ALA A 46 -8.57 -3.53 1.82
CA ALA A 46 -8.46 -4.15 0.50
C ALA A 46 -8.83 -5.64 0.53
N ARG A 47 -8.43 -6.39 1.57
CA ARG A 47 -8.84 -7.78 1.74
C ARG A 47 -10.35 -7.92 1.94
N THR A 48 -10.97 -7.01 2.68
CA THR A 48 -12.43 -6.98 2.88
C THR A 48 -13.16 -6.65 1.57
N LEU A 49 -12.68 -5.67 0.81
CA LEU A 49 -13.32 -5.20 -0.43
C LEU A 49 -13.19 -6.19 -1.59
N PHE A 50 -12.03 -6.82 -1.74
CA PHE A 50 -11.70 -7.64 -2.92
C PHE A 50 -11.56 -9.14 -2.60
N GLY A 51 -11.70 -9.54 -1.33
CA GLY A 51 -11.63 -10.94 -0.91
C GLY A 51 -10.33 -11.62 -1.33
N THR A 52 -10.46 -12.86 -1.83
CA THR A 52 -9.31 -13.67 -2.28
C THR A 52 -8.63 -13.13 -3.54
N ALA A 53 -9.25 -12.19 -4.25
CA ALA A 53 -8.61 -11.51 -5.38
C ALA A 53 -7.55 -10.48 -4.93
N PHE A 54 -7.41 -10.23 -3.63
CA PHE A 54 -6.36 -9.41 -3.04
C PHE A 54 -5.54 -10.20 -2.04
N GLN A 55 -4.22 -10.27 -2.27
CA GLN A 55 -3.28 -10.95 -1.38
C GLN A 55 -2.37 -9.90 -0.72
N PRO A 56 -2.53 -9.63 0.60
CA PRO A 56 -1.74 -8.61 1.29
C PRO A 56 -0.23 -8.78 1.16
N ALA A 57 0.24 -10.04 1.14
CA ALA A 57 1.65 -10.35 0.96
C ALA A 57 2.19 -9.89 -0.41
N GLU A 58 1.40 -10.03 -1.48
CA GLU A 58 1.79 -9.57 -2.82
C GLU A 58 1.80 -8.04 -2.89
N ALA A 59 0.84 -7.36 -2.25
CA ALA A 59 0.83 -5.90 -2.18
C ALA A 59 2.07 -5.35 -1.45
N LEU A 60 2.49 -5.99 -0.37
CA LEU A 60 3.70 -5.62 0.37
C LEU A 60 4.98 -5.86 -0.44
N LYS A 61 5.04 -6.94 -1.23
CA LYS A 61 6.14 -7.18 -2.17
C LYS A 61 6.19 -6.11 -3.25
N ALA A 62 5.05 -5.78 -3.86
CA ALA A 62 4.96 -4.72 -4.86
C ALA A 62 5.47 -3.38 -4.29
N LEU A 63 4.99 -2.98 -3.11
CA LEU A 63 5.41 -1.73 -2.44
C LEU A 63 6.91 -1.64 -2.09
N THR A 64 7.63 -2.75 -2.13
CA THR A 64 9.06 -2.81 -1.82
C THR A 64 9.95 -3.11 -3.03
N TYR A 65 9.34 -3.32 -4.21
CA TYR A 65 10.01 -3.57 -5.48
C TYR A 65 9.83 -2.39 -6.43
N PHE A 66 10.93 -1.79 -6.87
CA PHE A 66 10.95 -0.58 -7.70
C PHE A 66 11.56 -0.82 -9.09
N GLY A 67 11.53 -2.07 -9.56
CA GLY A 67 12.14 -2.47 -10.83
C GLY A 67 11.20 -2.42 -12.03
N ASP A 68 9.92 -2.13 -11.84
CA ASP A 68 8.93 -2.09 -12.91
C ASP A 68 8.71 -0.68 -13.46
N GLY A 69 8.43 -0.57 -14.76
CA GLY A 69 7.95 0.66 -15.40
C GLY A 69 8.78 1.90 -15.06
N ASP A 70 8.09 2.93 -14.58
CA ASP A 70 8.65 4.21 -14.15
C ASP A 70 9.00 4.25 -12.64
N LEU A 71 8.93 3.11 -11.93
CA LEU A 71 9.24 3.06 -10.50
C LEU A 71 10.72 3.33 -10.20
N ALA A 72 11.59 3.13 -11.21
CA ALA A 72 13.01 3.46 -11.17
C ALA A 72 13.26 4.96 -10.93
N ASP A 73 12.28 5.82 -11.22
CA ASP A 73 12.37 7.27 -11.04
C ASP A 73 11.89 7.76 -9.66
N ILE A 74 11.31 6.86 -8.84
CA ILE A 74 10.91 7.19 -7.47
C ILE A 74 12.16 7.50 -6.63
N ASP A 75 12.15 8.64 -5.95
CA ASP A 75 13.27 9.09 -5.13
C ASP A 75 13.54 8.16 -3.93
N LEU A 76 14.80 8.16 -3.47
CA LEU A 76 15.23 7.28 -2.40
C LEU A 76 14.47 7.50 -1.08
N ALA A 77 14.06 8.73 -0.77
CA ALA A 77 13.36 9.01 0.48
C ALA A 77 11.97 8.38 0.46
N THR A 78 11.24 8.52 -0.66
CA THR A 78 9.93 7.88 -0.85
C THR A 78 10.04 6.35 -0.80
N ARG A 79 11.03 5.75 -1.49
CA ARG A 79 11.28 4.30 -1.40
C ARG A 79 11.53 3.83 0.03
N THR A 80 12.28 4.63 0.80
CA THR A 80 12.61 4.29 2.20
C THR A 80 11.35 4.33 3.07
N ARG A 81 10.52 5.37 2.94
CA ARG A 81 9.24 5.47 3.68
C ARG A 81 8.30 4.30 3.39
N LEU A 82 8.17 3.92 2.12
CA LEU A 82 7.33 2.78 1.72
C LEU A 82 7.84 1.45 2.27
N LYS A 83 9.16 1.22 2.25
CA LYS A 83 9.78 0.03 2.84
C LYS A 83 9.56 -0.03 4.36
N THR A 84 9.87 1.05 5.07
CA THR A 84 9.68 1.11 6.54
C THR A 84 8.20 0.92 6.93
N SER A 85 7.28 1.49 6.16
CA SER A 85 5.84 1.31 6.38
C SER A 85 5.42 -0.15 6.15
N SER A 86 5.93 -0.78 5.10
CA SER A 86 5.68 -2.20 4.78
C SER A 86 6.19 -3.12 5.89
N GLU A 87 7.40 -2.89 6.39
CA GLU A 87 7.97 -3.64 7.51
C GLU A 87 7.15 -3.48 8.80
N SER A 88 6.71 -2.25 9.09
CA SER A 88 5.88 -1.96 10.25
C SER A 88 4.52 -2.64 10.17
N ALA A 89 3.89 -2.65 8.99
CA ALA A 89 2.63 -3.36 8.76
C ALA A 89 2.79 -4.87 8.92
N LEU A 90 3.86 -5.46 8.37
CA LEU A 90 4.17 -6.89 8.53
C LEU A 90 4.30 -7.28 10.00
N ARG A 91 4.97 -6.47 10.81
CA ARG A 91 5.11 -6.72 12.26
C ARG A 91 3.76 -6.73 12.95
N LYS A 92 2.90 -5.75 12.67
CA LYS A 92 1.55 -5.67 13.26
C LYS A 92 0.68 -6.86 12.87
N ILE A 93 0.66 -7.22 11.59
CA ILE A 93 -0.15 -8.34 11.07
C ILE A 93 0.31 -9.67 11.71
N ARG A 94 1.62 -9.88 11.86
CA ARG A 94 2.15 -11.09 12.52
C ARG A 94 1.91 -11.14 14.03
N SER A 95 1.69 -9.99 14.67
CA SER A 95 1.43 -9.90 16.11
C SER A 95 -0.05 -9.91 16.48
N ALA A 96 -0.96 -9.79 15.50
CA ALA A 96 -2.39 -9.83 15.75
C ALA A 96 -2.83 -11.28 16.01
N PRO A 97 -3.57 -11.56 17.10
CA PRO A 97 -4.18 -12.87 17.31
C PRO A 97 -5.30 -13.10 16.27
N ASP A 98 -5.41 -14.34 15.79
CA ASP A 98 -6.45 -14.82 14.85
C ASP A 98 -7.88 -14.68 15.44
#